data_AF-A0A0D6TCM3-F1
#
_entry.id   AF-A0A0D6TCM3-F1
#
_cell.length_a   1.000
_cell.length_b   1.000
_cell.length_c   1.000
_cell.angle_alpha   90.00
_cell.angle_beta   90.00
_cell.angle_gamma   90.00
#
_symmetry.space_group_name_H-M   'P 1'
#
loop_
_entity.id
_entity.type
_entity.pdbx_description
1 polymer ?
#
loop_
_entity_poly.entity_id
_entity_poly.type
_entity_poly.pdbx_seq_one_letter_code
_entity_poly.pdbx_strand_id
1 'polypeptide(L)'
;MPSVTAIRIQTLLWAVLGVLFLLSAPILWAASPLVLVAVAALGAGLGLVVEWAIRSYRHRWRRSALVGGALACTLVAAPLYWLVLQPALHPLAVPRVTLGDGTRQVVFQGMVHVGSEQFYRSVVYDMIRARDAGYVLYFEGTLPGTPEATAWLNAAVDADGDLNAQYARVAQACGMQFQGDFLGFVQRQAAIDPAHIISADVSVTEMYDEWQRLVAARPELAQAMAADGANAGGLSISRLLDIVSGLGDRQRDFLATACRGAFTMLLGRAESQNDMNLVVLDFRNRKLADRIAADADQDIYITYGSGHFPGLLEEMRKRNPSWQILSTTWSTAILPPDDAVGHLPAGADR
;
A
#
# COMPACT_ATOMS: atom_id res chain seq x y z
N MET A 1 24.03 48.62 -20.96
CA MET A 1 23.08 47.69 -21.63
C MET A 1 23.46 46.27 -21.23
N PRO A 2 22.52 45.37 -20.92
CA PRO A 2 22.83 43.98 -20.62
C PRO A 2 23.52 43.33 -21.84
N SER A 3 24.50 42.47 -21.60
CA SER A 3 25.15 41.74 -22.70
C SER A 3 24.14 40.82 -23.40
N VAL A 4 24.36 40.53 -24.69
CA VAL A 4 23.52 39.60 -25.45
C VAL A 4 23.41 38.25 -24.73
N THR A 5 24.49 37.80 -24.09
CA THR A 5 24.52 36.60 -23.25
C THR A 5 23.58 36.70 -22.05
N ALA A 6 23.55 37.83 -21.34
CA ALA A 6 22.65 38.04 -20.21
C ALA A 6 21.18 38.02 -20.63
N ILE A 7 20.85 38.59 -21.79
CA ILE A 7 19.49 38.55 -22.35
C ILE A 7 19.09 37.09 -22.66
N ARG A 8 19.98 36.33 -23.32
CA ARG A 8 19.72 34.91 -23.66
C ARG A 8 19.48 34.05 -22.42
N ILE A 9 20.33 34.18 -21.40
CA ILE A 9 20.17 33.44 -20.13
C ILE A 9 18.86 33.82 -19.45
N GLN A 10 18.53 35.11 -19.40
CA GLN A 10 17.29 35.57 -18.80
C GLN A 10 16.06 35.00 -19.54
N THR A 11 16.07 34.99 -20.89
CA THR A 11 14.98 34.40 -21.67
C THR A 11 14.83 32.90 -21.40
N LEU A 12 15.94 32.16 -21.32
CA LEU A 12 15.90 30.73 -20.97
C LEU A 12 15.33 30.49 -19.57
N LEU A 13 15.74 31.29 -18.58
CA LEU A 13 15.21 31.17 -17.21
C LEU A 13 13.70 31.43 -17.14
N TRP A 14 13.19 32.43 -17.88
CA TRP A 14 11.75 32.68 -17.97
C TRP A 14 11.01 31.58 -18.70
N ALA A 15 11.59 31.01 -19.76
CA ALA A 15 10.99 29.88 -20.46
C ALA A 15 10.90 28.65 -19.55
N VAL A 16 11.99 28.31 -18.85
CA VAL A 16 12.01 27.21 -17.87
C VAL A 16 10.98 27.44 -16.76
N LEU A 17 10.95 28.63 -16.18
CA LEU A 17 9.98 28.97 -15.13
C LEU A 17 8.54 28.87 -15.62
N GLY A 18 8.27 29.34 -16.85
CA GLY A 18 6.96 29.23 -17.49
C GLY A 18 6.54 27.78 -17.70
N VAL A 19 7.44 26.94 -18.20
CA VAL A 19 7.19 25.50 -18.37
C VAL A 19 6.93 24.82 -17.02
N LEU A 20 7.75 25.08 -15.99
CA LEU A 20 7.57 24.52 -14.65
C LEU A 20 6.20 24.90 -14.05
N PHE A 21 5.78 26.16 -14.20
CA PHE A 21 4.47 26.60 -13.77
C PHE A 21 3.34 25.91 -14.55
N LEU A 22 3.45 25.80 -15.87
CA LEU A 22 2.46 25.13 -16.71
C LEU A 22 2.35 23.62 -16.41
N LEU A 23 3.45 22.97 -16.03
CA LEU A 23 3.42 21.60 -15.52
C LEU A 23 2.80 21.53 -14.12
N SER A 24 3.02 22.53 -13.27
CA SER A 24 2.48 22.54 -11.89
C SER A 24 1.00 22.86 -11.81
N ALA A 25 0.48 23.67 -12.74
CA ALA A 25 -0.89 24.16 -12.67
C ALA A 25 -1.95 23.04 -12.75
N PRO A 26 -1.85 22.04 -13.65
CA PRO A 26 -2.83 20.94 -13.73
C PRO A 26 -2.95 20.13 -12.44
N ILE A 27 -1.83 19.77 -11.80
CA ILE A 27 -1.87 18.94 -10.59
C ILE A 27 -2.44 19.70 -9.39
N LEU A 28 -2.07 20.97 -9.23
CA LEU A 28 -2.63 21.83 -8.18
C LEU A 28 -4.11 22.11 -8.44
N TRP A 29 -4.50 22.28 -9.70
CA TRP A 29 -5.89 22.44 -10.10
C TRP A 29 -6.74 21.18 -9.84
N ALA A 30 -6.16 20.01 -10.08
CA ALA A 30 -6.79 18.72 -9.78
C ALA A 30 -7.05 18.58 -8.27
N ALA A 31 -6.09 18.98 -7.44
CA ALA A 31 -6.25 19.01 -5.99
C ALA A 31 -7.32 20.02 -5.54
N SER A 32 -7.22 21.27 -6.00
CA SER A 32 -8.27 22.30 -5.87
C SER A 32 -7.86 23.60 -6.59
N PRO A 33 -8.74 24.26 -7.35
CA PRO A 33 -8.46 25.60 -7.89
C PRO A 33 -8.07 26.63 -6.82
N LEU A 34 -8.66 26.52 -5.62
CA LEU A 34 -8.32 27.39 -4.49
C LEU A 34 -6.90 27.14 -3.98
N VAL A 35 -6.43 25.89 -3.99
CA VAL A 35 -5.05 25.54 -3.62
C VAL A 35 -4.06 26.15 -4.60
N LEU A 36 -4.33 26.07 -5.91
CA LEU A 36 -3.48 26.72 -6.91
C LEU A 36 -3.38 28.23 -6.66
N VAL A 37 -4.51 28.91 -6.47
CA VAL A 37 -4.55 30.36 -6.22
C VAL A 37 -3.83 30.70 -4.91
N ALA A 38 -4.08 29.95 -3.83
CA ALA A 38 -3.47 30.19 -2.52
C ALA A 38 -1.94 30.01 -2.58
N VAL A 39 -1.44 28.92 -3.18
CA VAL A 39 0.00 28.66 -3.32
C VAL A 39 0.67 29.73 -4.17
N ALA A 40 0.05 30.12 -5.30
CA ALA A 40 0.56 31.18 -6.15
C ALA A 40 0.61 32.54 -5.42
N ALA A 41 -0.43 32.88 -4.65
CA ALA A 41 -0.51 34.12 -3.88
C ALA A 41 0.52 34.16 -2.73
N LEU A 42 0.67 33.06 -1.99
CA LEU A 42 1.67 32.93 -0.93
C LEU A 42 3.09 33.03 -1.49
N GLY A 43 3.37 32.33 -2.60
CA GLY A 43 4.65 32.42 -3.30
C GLY A 43 4.94 33.82 -3.81
N ALA A 44 3.93 34.51 -4.38
CA ALA A 44 4.06 35.89 -4.80
C ALA A 44 4.37 36.84 -3.63
N GLY A 45 3.68 36.65 -2.50
CA GLY A 45 3.94 37.38 -1.25
C GLY A 45 5.37 37.19 -0.74
N LEU A 46 5.86 35.95 -0.68
CA LEU A 46 7.25 35.64 -0.32
C LEU A 46 8.24 36.29 -1.29
N GLY A 47 7.98 36.24 -2.59
CA GLY A 47 8.80 36.91 -3.61
C GLY A 47 8.88 38.42 -3.39
N LEU A 48 7.78 39.06 -2.96
CA LEU A 48 7.74 40.49 -2.62
C LEU A 48 8.52 40.80 -1.33
N VAL A 49 8.42 39.95 -0.31
CA VAL A 49 9.16 40.10 0.95
C VAL A 49 10.67 40.00 0.71
N VAL A 50 11.11 39.04 -0.09
CA VAL A 50 12.52 38.87 -0.48
C VAL A 50 13.01 40.10 -1.25
N GLU A 51 12.23 40.59 -2.22
CA GLU A 51 12.57 41.79 -2.99
C GLU A 51 12.67 43.05 -2.11
N TRP A 52 11.76 43.18 -1.14
CA TRP A 52 11.76 44.26 -0.16
C TRP A 52 13.00 44.19 0.74
N ALA A 53 13.36 43.01 1.24
CA ALA A 53 14.55 42.79 2.07
C ALA A 53 15.86 43.13 1.32
N ILE A 54 15.90 42.87 0.00
CA ILE A 54 17.05 43.19 -0.87
C ILE A 54 17.05 44.68 -1.31
N ARG A 55 16.16 45.52 -0.75
CA ARG A 55 16.05 46.98 -0.98
C ARG A 55 15.93 47.39 -2.46
N SER A 56 15.50 46.48 -3.33
CA SER A 56 15.34 46.71 -4.78
C SER A 56 13.91 47.06 -5.19
N TYR A 57 13.07 47.36 -4.19
CA TYR A 57 11.61 47.44 -4.23
C TYR A 57 11.01 48.27 -5.39
N ARG A 58 11.69 49.31 -5.89
CA ARG A 58 11.13 50.23 -6.88
C ARG A 58 11.18 49.76 -8.33
N HIS A 59 11.96 48.73 -8.70
CA HIS A 59 12.15 48.37 -10.12
C HIS A 59 11.74 46.95 -10.54
N ARG A 60 11.53 45.99 -9.61
CA ARG A 60 11.35 44.57 -10.02
C ARG A 60 10.23 43.80 -9.31
N TRP A 61 9.41 44.44 -8.48
CA TRP A 61 8.37 43.77 -7.67
C TRP A 61 7.46 42.80 -8.46
N ARG A 62 7.02 43.16 -9.67
CA ARG A 62 6.18 42.28 -10.52
C ARG A 62 6.91 40.99 -10.91
N ARG A 63 8.20 41.11 -11.24
CA ARG A 63 9.03 39.96 -11.62
C ARG A 63 9.24 39.06 -10.42
N SER A 64 9.54 39.64 -9.24
CA SER A 64 9.78 38.88 -8.02
C SER A 64 8.52 38.17 -7.52
N ALA A 65 7.34 38.80 -7.65
CA ALA A 65 6.05 38.14 -7.38
C ALA A 65 5.77 36.97 -8.34
N LEU A 66 5.97 37.16 -9.65
CA LEU A 66 5.78 36.08 -10.64
C LEU A 66 6.75 34.91 -10.42
N VAL A 67 8.02 35.20 -10.16
CA VAL A 67 9.02 34.18 -9.84
C VAL A 67 8.65 33.44 -8.56
N GLY A 68 8.31 34.15 -7.49
CA GLY A 68 7.91 33.55 -6.22
C GLY A 68 6.68 32.64 -6.36
N GLY A 69 5.64 33.11 -7.07
CA GLY A 69 4.43 32.31 -7.31
C GLY A 69 4.71 31.05 -8.12
N ALA A 70 5.44 31.16 -9.24
CA ALA A 70 5.77 30.02 -10.09
C ALA A 70 6.67 28.99 -9.38
N LEU A 71 7.66 29.46 -8.60
CA LEU A 71 8.52 28.58 -7.79
C LEU A 71 7.72 27.88 -6.69
N ALA A 72 6.84 28.59 -5.98
CA ALA A 72 6.00 27.98 -4.96
C ALA A 72 5.08 26.90 -5.54
N CYS A 73 4.42 27.18 -6.68
CA CYS A 73 3.61 26.18 -7.38
C CYS A 73 4.44 24.95 -7.75
N THR A 74 5.67 25.15 -8.26
CA THR A 74 6.58 24.05 -8.62
C THR A 74 6.98 23.23 -7.40
N LEU A 75 7.36 23.89 -6.31
CA LEU A 75 7.77 23.23 -5.07
C LEU A 75 6.66 22.41 -4.43
N VAL A 76 5.40 22.87 -4.51
CA VAL A 76 4.24 22.13 -3.99
C VAL A 76 3.81 21.02 -4.96
N ALA A 77 3.86 21.26 -6.27
CA ALA A 77 3.48 20.27 -7.28
C ALA A 77 4.46 19.09 -7.36
N ALA A 78 5.75 19.32 -7.18
CA ALA A 78 6.79 18.29 -7.29
C ALA A 78 6.56 17.05 -6.41
N PRO A 79 6.32 17.15 -5.07
CA PRO A 79 6.05 15.98 -4.25
C PRO A 79 4.73 15.29 -4.61
N LEU A 80 3.73 16.02 -5.11
CA LEU A 80 2.47 15.44 -5.59
C LEU A 80 2.67 14.63 -6.87
N TYR A 81 3.46 15.14 -7.82
CA TYR A 81 3.85 14.41 -9.03
C TYR A 81 4.63 13.15 -8.68
N TRP A 82 5.61 13.27 -7.78
CA TRP A 82 6.38 12.14 -7.30
C TRP A 82 5.45 11.04 -6.77
N LEU A 83 4.51 11.40 -5.89
CA LEU A 83 3.50 10.50 -5.32
C LEU A 83 2.65 9.83 -6.40
N VAL A 84 2.00 10.63 -7.26
CA VAL A 84 1.10 10.14 -8.31
C VAL A 84 1.81 9.19 -9.29
N LEU A 85 3.09 9.44 -9.57
CA LEU A 85 3.87 8.63 -10.50
C LEU A 85 4.49 7.37 -9.87
N GLN A 86 4.44 7.20 -8.53
CA GLN A 86 5.03 6.02 -7.88
C GLN A 86 4.54 4.69 -8.45
N PRO A 87 3.22 4.44 -8.64
CA PRO A 87 2.77 3.14 -9.13
C PRO A 87 3.24 2.84 -10.55
N ALA A 88 3.55 3.87 -11.36
CA ALA A 88 4.03 3.72 -12.73
C ALA A 88 5.56 3.55 -12.80
N LEU A 89 6.32 4.27 -11.96
CA LEU A 89 7.79 4.28 -12.00
C LEU A 89 8.40 3.19 -11.12
N HIS A 90 7.77 2.91 -9.97
CA HIS A 90 8.22 1.96 -8.95
C HIS A 90 7.03 1.14 -8.45
N PRO A 91 6.41 0.32 -9.32
CA PRO A 91 5.23 -0.44 -8.97
C PRO A 91 5.49 -1.35 -7.76
N LEU A 92 4.55 -1.38 -6.82
CA LEU A 92 4.58 -2.35 -5.73
C LEU A 92 4.38 -3.74 -6.32
N ALA A 93 5.40 -4.59 -6.25
CA ALA A 93 5.34 -5.97 -6.72
C ALA A 93 5.44 -6.93 -5.54
N VAL A 94 4.61 -7.96 -5.56
CA VAL A 94 4.63 -9.05 -4.59
C VAL A 94 5.17 -10.33 -5.26
N PRO A 95 5.93 -11.15 -4.52
CA PRO A 95 6.53 -12.34 -5.10
C PRO A 95 5.51 -13.47 -5.23
N ARG A 96 5.66 -14.25 -6.30
CA ARG A 96 5.17 -15.62 -6.36
C ARG A 96 6.35 -16.56 -6.50
N VAL A 97 6.57 -17.39 -5.48
CA VAL A 97 7.74 -18.25 -5.37
C VAL A 97 7.32 -19.70 -5.42
N THR A 98 7.92 -20.48 -6.30
CA THR A 98 7.77 -21.94 -6.28
C THR A 98 8.97 -22.54 -5.55
N LEU A 99 8.69 -23.24 -4.46
CA LEU A 99 9.64 -23.99 -3.66
C LEU A 99 9.53 -25.49 -3.99
N GLY A 100 10.63 -26.21 -3.88
CA GLY A 100 10.64 -27.67 -3.96
C GLY A 100 11.64 -28.28 -3.00
N ASP A 101 11.30 -29.43 -2.44
CA ASP A 101 12.15 -30.20 -1.52
C ASP A 101 12.73 -31.48 -2.16
N GLY A 102 12.43 -31.70 -3.45
CA GLY A 102 12.79 -32.89 -4.22
C GLY A 102 11.67 -33.94 -4.32
N THR A 103 10.64 -33.83 -3.49
CA THR A 103 9.48 -34.74 -3.48
C THR A 103 8.17 -34.05 -3.87
N ARG A 104 8.01 -32.77 -3.51
CA ARG A 104 6.81 -31.98 -3.75
C ARG A 104 7.12 -30.50 -3.98
N GLN A 105 6.09 -29.74 -4.32
CA GLN A 105 6.15 -28.30 -4.55
C GLN A 105 5.26 -27.51 -3.59
N VAL A 106 5.77 -26.35 -3.18
CA VAL A 106 4.99 -25.35 -2.44
C VAL A 106 5.07 -24.04 -3.20
N VAL A 107 3.94 -23.54 -3.68
CA VAL A 107 3.85 -22.23 -4.32
C VAL A 107 3.39 -21.22 -3.29
N PHE A 108 4.17 -20.18 -3.06
CA PHE A 108 3.80 -19.03 -2.23
C PHE A 108 3.39 -17.87 -3.14
N GLN A 109 2.12 -17.47 -3.11
CA GLN A 109 1.59 -16.26 -3.72
C GLN A 109 1.47 -15.16 -2.68
N GLY A 110 2.37 -14.17 -2.76
CA GLY A 110 2.34 -13.00 -1.89
C GLY A 110 1.11 -12.14 -2.13
N MET A 111 0.54 -11.64 -1.04
CA MET A 111 -0.67 -10.83 -1.02
C MET A 111 -0.44 -9.48 -0.34
N VAL A 112 -1.34 -8.54 -0.65
CA VAL A 112 -1.58 -7.30 0.11
C VAL A 112 -3.08 -7.19 0.39
N HIS A 113 -3.45 -6.57 1.52
CA HIS A 113 -4.85 -6.41 1.90
C HIS A 113 -5.62 -5.44 1.00
N VAL A 114 -4.94 -4.42 0.48
CA VAL A 114 -5.51 -3.44 -0.45
C VAL A 114 -4.64 -3.34 -1.69
N GLY A 115 -5.23 -3.52 -2.86
CA GLY A 115 -4.53 -3.58 -4.14
C GLY A 115 -5.42 -3.30 -5.34
N SER A 116 -4.86 -3.31 -6.53
CA SER A 116 -5.61 -3.12 -7.77
C SER A 116 -6.50 -4.32 -8.08
N GLU A 117 -7.65 -4.07 -8.68
CA GLU A 117 -8.58 -5.12 -9.09
C GLU A 117 -7.94 -6.18 -10.00
N GLN A 118 -7.15 -5.74 -10.99
CA GLN A 118 -6.45 -6.64 -11.91
C GLN A 118 -5.51 -7.62 -11.17
N PHE A 119 -4.87 -7.18 -10.09
CA PHE A 119 -4.03 -8.03 -9.25
C PHE A 119 -4.87 -9.16 -8.63
N TYR A 120 -5.98 -8.84 -7.96
CA TYR A 120 -6.81 -9.87 -7.35
C TYR A 120 -7.47 -10.81 -8.37
N ARG A 121 -7.88 -10.28 -9.54
CA ARG A 121 -8.36 -11.13 -10.65
C ARG A 121 -7.30 -12.15 -11.09
N SER A 122 -6.03 -11.74 -11.20
CA SER A 122 -4.93 -12.67 -11.52
C SER A 122 -4.69 -13.70 -10.42
N VAL A 123 -4.73 -13.29 -9.14
CA VAL A 123 -4.58 -14.21 -8.01
C VAL A 123 -5.67 -15.26 -8.01
N VAL A 124 -6.93 -14.85 -8.15
CA VAL A 124 -8.08 -15.79 -8.20
C VAL A 124 -7.94 -16.76 -9.37
N TYR A 125 -7.54 -16.28 -10.54
CA TYR A 125 -7.28 -17.14 -11.69
C TYR A 125 -6.18 -18.16 -11.42
N ASP A 126 -5.07 -17.75 -10.80
CA ASP A 126 -3.97 -18.63 -10.46
C ASP A 126 -4.35 -19.66 -9.38
N MET A 127 -5.19 -19.28 -8.40
CA MET A 127 -5.74 -20.21 -7.40
C MET A 127 -6.62 -21.28 -8.05
N ILE A 128 -7.49 -20.89 -8.98
CA ILE A 128 -8.34 -21.84 -9.73
C ILE A 128 -7.45 -22.81 -10.50
N ARG A 129 -6.44 -22.29 -11.22
CA ARG A 129 -5.49 -23.13 -11.96
C ARG A 129 -4.70 -24.08 -11.06
N ALA A 130 -4.27 -23.62 -9.89
CA ALA A 130 -3.53 -24.46 -8.95
C ALA A 130 -4.41 -25.60 -8.43
N ARG A 131 -5.65 -25.30 -8.04
CA ARG A 131 -6.62 -26.31 -7.61
C ARG A 131 -6.90 -27.32 -8.73
N ASP A 132 -7.14 -26.85 -9.95
CA ASP A 132 -7.40 -27.72 -11.10
C ASP A 132 -6.17 -28.57 -11.48
N ALA A 133 -4.96 -28.14 -11.09
CA ALA A 133 -3.72 -28.91 -11.21
C ALA A 133 -3.47 -29.86 -10.03
N GLY A 134 -4.38 -29.95 -9.06
CA GLY A 134 -4.30 -30.87 -7.92
C GLY A 134 -3.64 -30.30 -6.67
N TYR A 135 -3.32 -29.00 -6.62
CA TYR A 135 -2.75 -28.39 -5.41
C TYR A 135 -3.81 -28.27 -4.31
N VAL A 136 -3.39 -28.50 -3.08
CA VAL A 136 -4.13 -28.09 -1.88
C VAL A 136 -3.95 -26.58 -1.68
N LEU A 137 -5.05 -25.85 -1.60
CA LEU A 137 -5.05 -24.40 -1.41
C LEU A 137 -4.96 -24.05 0.07
N TYR A 138 -3.91 -23.33 0.43
CA TYR A 138 -3.74 -22.73 1.75
C TYR A 138 -3.98 -21.23 1.64
N PHE A 139 -4.77 -20.66 2.54
CA PHE A 139 -4.99 -19.21 2.55
C PHE A 139 -4.85 -18.62 3.96
N GLU A 140 -4.44 -17.36 3.99
CA GLU A 140 -4.43 -16.52 5.20
C GLU A 140 -5.84 -16.12 5.60
N GLY A 141 -6.15 -16.30 6.87
CA GLY A 141 -7.47 -16.01 7.42
C GLY A 141 -7.51 -16.35 8.89
N THR A 142 -7.02 -15.43 9.72
CA THR A 142 -6.88 -15.61 11.16
C THR A 142 -8.21 -16.07 11.74
N LEU A 143 -8.18 -17.21 12.44
CA LEU A 143 -9.38 -17.82 12.97
C LEU A 143 -9.90 -17.02 14.18
N PRO A 144 -11.22 -17.04 14.44
CA PRO A 144 -11.80 -16.29 15.57
C PRO A 144 -11.11 -16.62 16.89
N GLY A 145 -10.98 -15.63 17.77
CA GLY A 145 -10.45 -15.80 19.11
C GLY A 145 -11.46 -15.53 20.22
N THR A 146 -11.00 -15.59 21.46
CA THR A 146 -11.78 -15.15 22.62
C THR A 146 -12.04 -13.64 22.55
N PRO A 147 -13.06 -13.13 23.26
CA PRO A 147 -13.31 -11.68 23.32
C PRO A 147 -12.10 -10.88 23.83
N GLU A 148 -11.36 -11.42 24.79
CA GLU A 148 -10.15 -10.80 25.34
C GLU A 148 -9.03 -10.71 24.29
N ALA A 149 -8.75 -11.82 23.60
CA ALA A 149 -7.74 -11.87 22.55
C ALA A 149 -8.10 -10.91 21.38
N THR A 150 -9.39 -10.83 21.03
CA THR A 150 -9.88 -9.91 19.99
C THR A 150 -9.71 -8.44 20.41
N ALA A 151 -10.04 -8.11 21.66
CA ALA A 151 -9.85 -6.76 22.19
C ALA A 151 -8.36 -6.37 22.23
N TRP A 152 -7.48 -7.31 22.60
CA TRP A 152 -6.03 -7.11 22.54
C TRP A 152 -5.55 -6.83 21.12
N LEU A 153 -5.95 -7.65 20.14
CA LEU A 153 -5.50 -7.48 18.76
C LEU A 153 -5.96 -6.14 18.19
N ASN A 154 -7.23 -5.76 18.42
CA ASN A 154 -7.78 -4.49 17.98
C ASN A 154 -7.01 -3.29 18.56
N ALA A 155 -6.64 -3.37 19.85
CA ALA A 155 -5.81 -2.35 20.48
C ALA A 155 -4.37 -2.32 19.92
N ALA A 156 -3.79 -3.48 19.61
CA ALA A 156 -2.42 -3.59 19.09
C ALA A 156 -2.28 -3.05 17.67
N VAL A 157 -3.33 -3.16 16.84
CA VAL A 157 -3.31 -2.71 15.44
C VAL A 157 -4.00 -1.36 15.21
N ASP A 158 -4.36 -0.66 16.31
CA ASP A 158 -5.14 0.59 16.29
C ASP A 158 -6.39 0.50 15.41
N ALA A 159 -7.03 -0.67 15.42
CA ALA A 159 -8.26 -0.88 14.69
C ALA A 159 -9.44 -0.31 15.49
N ASP A 160 -10.10 0.70 14.93
CA ASP A 160 -11.40 1.19 15.42
C ASP A 160 -12.52 0.19 15.04
N GLY A 161 -12.51 -0.97 15.70
CA GLY A 161 -13.44 -2.08 15.48
C GLY A 161 -12.95 -3.09 14.44
N ASP A 162 -13.71 -3.30 13.36
CA ASP A 162 -13.44 -4.34 12.36
C ASP A 162 -12.33 -3.91 11.38
N LEU A 163 -11.19 -4.63 11.42
CA LEU A 163 -10.03 -4.38 10.57
C LEU A 163 -10.32 -4.63 9.08
N ASN A 164 -11.18 -5.61 8.74
CA ASN A 164 -11.56 -5.87 7.36
C ASN A 164 -12.41 -4.72 6.80
N ALA A 165 -13.36 -4.21 7.60
CA ALA A 165 -14.15 -3.03 7.24
C ALA A 165 -13.27 -1.78 7.08
N GLN A 166 -12.18 -1.68 7.82
CA GLN A 166 -11.20 -0.61 7.67
C GLN A 166 -10.43 -0.71 6.35
N TYR A 167 -9.92 -1.90 5.99
CA TYR A 167 -9.27 -2.10 4.69
C TYR A 167 -10.22 -1.84 3.52
N ALA A 168 -11.49 -2.28 3.61
CA ALA A 168 -12.49 -2.01 2.59
C ALA A 168 -12.74 -0.50 2.39
N ARG A 169 -12.82 0.26 3.48
CA ARG A 169 -12.99 1.72 3.44
C ARG A 169 -11.78 2.43 2.82
N VAL A 170 -10.56 2.01 3.18
CA VAL A 170 -9.32 2.51 2.57
C VAL A 170 -9.28 2.19 1.08
N ALA A 171 -9.60 0.94 0.71
CA ALA A 171 -9.64 0.51 -0.68
C ALA A 171 -10.56 1.42 -1.50
N GLN A 172 -11.80 1.64 -1.02
CA GLN A 172 -12.77 2.50 -1.66
C GLN A 172 -12.25 3.94 -1.83
N ALA A 173 -11.70 4.54 -0.77
CA ALA A 173 -11.17 5.91 -0.82
C ALA A 173 -10.00 6.07 -1.81
N CYS A 174 -9.25 5.00 -2.03
CA CYS A 174 -8.08 4.98 -2.90
C CYS A 174 -8.37 4.44 -4.31
N GLY A 175 -9.64 4.17 -4.64
CA GLY A 175 -10.04 3.54 -5.90
C GLY A 175 -9.42 2.15 -6.10
N MET A 176 -9.10 1.45 -5.01
CA MET A 176 -8.53 0.11 -5.00
C MET A 176 -9.58 -0.89 -4.51
N GLN A 177 -9.20 -2.16 -4.45
CA GLN A 177 -10.05 -3.24 -3.94
C GLN A 177 -9.48 -3.81 -2.65
N PHE A 178 -10.37 -4.32 -1.79
CA PHE A 178 -9.99 -5.08 -0.61
C PHE A 178 -9.93 -6.57 -0.97
N GLN A 179 -8.91 -7.29 -0.46
CA GLN A 179 -8.73 -8.71 -0.78
C GLN A 179 -9.95 -9.57 -0.46
N GLY A 180 -10.72 -9.20 0.58
CA GLY A 180 -11.87 -9.99 1.03
C GLY A 180 -12.99 -10.05 -0.01
N ASP A 181 -13.12 -9.03 -0.85
CA ASP A 181 -14.12 -8.99 -1.93
C ASP A 181 -13.83 -10.05 -3.00
N PHE A 182 -12.55 -10.41 -3.16
CA PHE A 182 -12.09 -11.42 -4.12
C PHE A 182 -11.90 -12.79 -3.49
N LEU A 183 -11.48 -12.87 -2.22
CA LEU A 183 -11.19 -14.14 -1.55
C LEU A 183 -12.33 -14.66 -0.68
N GLY A 184 -13.40 -13.90 -0.46
CA GLY A 184 -14.55 -14.33 0.34
C GLY A 184 -15.21 -15.62 -0.19
N PHE A 185 -15.10 -15.92 -1.49
CA PHE A 185 -15.55 -17.21 -2.01
C PHE A 185 -14.66 -18.37 -1.56
N VAL A 186 -13.34 -18.17 -1.41
CA VAL A 186 -12.39 -19.20 -0.98
C VAL A 186 -12.75 -19.68 0.43
N GLN A 187 -13.06 -18.74 1.33
CA GLN A 187 -13.53 -19.07 2.68
C GLN A 187 -14.83 -19.89 2.67
N ARG A 188 -15.78 -19.54 1.80
CA ARG A 188 -17.03 -20.33 1.65
C ARG A 188 -16.75 -21.71 1.05
N GLN A 189 -15.82 -21.80 0.10
CA GLN A 189 -15.42 -23.06 -0.52
C GLN A 189 -14.67 -23.98 0.45
N ALA A 190 -13.89 -23.43 1.38
CA ALA A 190 -13.26 -24.18 2.46
C ALA A 190 -14.26 -24.96 3.32
N ALA A 191 -15.49 -24.44 3.49
CA ALA A 191 -16.55 -25.16 4.20
C ALA A 191 -17.15 -26.33 3.40
N ILE A 192 -17.01 -26.30 2.08
CA ILE A 192 -17.54 -27.33 1.16
C ILE A 192 -16.48 -28.40 0.88
N ASP A 193 -15.22 -27.99 0.70
CA ASP A 193 -14.07 -28.85 0.42
C ASP A 193 -12.91 -28.59 1.40
N PRO A 194 -13.09 -28.93 2.69
CA PRO A 194 -12.09 -28.64 3.73
C PRO A 194 -10.82 -29.49 3.60
N ALA A 195 -10.82 -30.53 2.75
CA ALA A 195 -9.65 -31.37 2.51
C ALA A 195 -8.67 -30.70 1.54
N HIS A 196 -9.15 -29.87 0.62
CA HIS A 196 -8.31 -29.24 -0.41
C HIS A 196 -8.26 -27.71 -0.32
N ILE A 197 -9.11 -27.08 0.51
CA ILE A 197 -9.12 -25.62 0.70
C ILE A 197 -9.10 -25.33 2.20
N ILE A 198 -7.96 -24.86 2.68
CA ILE A 198 -7.62 -24.82 4.11
C ILE A 198 -7.24 -23.41 4.51
N SER A 199 -7.89 -22.87 5.56
CA SER A 199 -7.32 -21.73 6.28
C SER A 199 -6.10 -22.23 7.04
N ALA A 200 -4.92 -21.83 6.59
CA ALA A 200 -3.63 -22.30 7.11
C ALA A 200 -3.04 -21.32 8.14
N ASP A 201 -3.89 -20.52 8.76
CA ASP A 201 -3.53 -19.51 9.74
C ASP A 201 -3.87 -19.96 11.17
N VAL A 202 -3.35 -19.22 12.14
CA VAL A 202 -3.63 -19.40 13.57
C VAL A 202 -4.92 -18.68 13.98
N SER A 203 -5.42 -18.98 15.16
CA SER A 203 -6.48 -18.18 15.79
C SER A 203 -5.94 -16.92 16.47
N VAL A 204 -6.81 -15.92 16.63
CA VAL A 204 -6.49 -14.72 17.43
C VAL A 204 -6.16 -15.11 18.88
N THR A 205 -6.78 -16.17 19.42
CA THR A 205 -6.44 -16.71 20.75
C THR A 205 -5.00 -17.21 20.79
N GLU A 206 -4.55 -18.01 19.82
CA GLU A 206 -3.17 -18.50 19.78
C GLU A 206 -2.14 -17.37 19.66
N MET A 207 -2.47 -16.32 18.91
CA MET A 207 -1.63 -15.12 18.84
C MET A 207 -1.52 -14.42 20.20
N TYR A 208 -2.64 -14.29 20.89
CA TYR A 208 -2.69 -13.69 22.22
C TYR A 208 -1.90 -14.49 23.25
N ASP A 209 -2.07 -15.82 23.26
CA ASP A 209 -1.34 -16.71 24.17
C ASP A 209 0.18 -16.65 23.91
N GLU A 210 0.60 -16.58 22.65
CA GLU A 210 2.00 -16.38 22.30
C GLU A 210 2.52 -15.01 22.77
N TRP A 211 1.73 -13.95 22.60
CA TRP A 211 2.07 -12.63 23.12
C TRP A 211 2.25 -12.65 24.64
N GLN A 212 1.32 -13.26 25.37
CA GLN A 212 1.42 -13.41 26.83
C GLN A 212 2.68 -14.19 27.23
N ARG A 213 3.01 -15.27 26.53
CA ARG A 213 4.24 -16.04 26.76
C ARG A 213 5.50 -15.18 26.54
N LEU A 214 5.51 -14.36 25.48
CA LEU A 214 6.61 -13.45 25.18
C LEU A 214 6.76 -12.37 26.25
N VAL A 215 5.67 -11.73 26.67
CA VAL A 215 5.65 -10.71 27.73
C VAL A 215 6.08 -11.30 29.08
N ALA A 216 5.67 -12.53 29.40
CA ALA A 216 6.10 -13.20 30.62
C ALA A 216 7.62 -13.44 30.65
N ALA A 217 8.23 -13.69 29.47
CA ALA A 217 9.68 -13.84 29.34
C ALA A 217 10.42 -12.49 29.22
N ARG A 218 9.76 -11.46 28.69
CA ARG A 218 10.29 -10.13 28.36
C ARG A 218 9.26 -9.05 28.71
N PRO A 219 9.16 -8.64 30.00
CA PRO A 219 8.13 -7.70 30.45
C PRO A 219 8.16 -6.33 29.75
N GLU A 220 9.31 -5.93 29.19
CA GLU A 220 9.49 -4.72 28.41
C GLU A 220 8.58 -4.63 27.16
N LEU A 221 8.20 -5.77 26.57
CA LEU A 221 7.33 -5.81 25.39
C LEU A 221 5.94 -5.23 25.65
N ALA A 222 5.43 -5.40 26.88
CA ALA A 222 4.14 -4.82 27.27
C ALA A 222 4.18 -3.29 27.32
N GLN A 223 5.33 -2.71 27.66
CA GLN A 223 5.51 -1.26 27.72
C GLN A 223 5.69 -0.67 26.32
N ALA A 224 6.39 -1.37 25.43
CA ALA A 224 6.56 -0.98 24.04
C ALA A 224 5.23 -0.90 23.29
N MET A 225 4.37 -1.92 23.41
CA MET A 225 3.04 -1.92 22.78
C MET A 225 2.15 -0.76 23.26
N ALA A 226 2.22 -0.43 24.56
CA ALA A 226 1.48 0.72 25.11
C ALA A 226 2.01 2.08 24.58
N ALA A 227 3.32 2.19 24.34
CA ALA A 227 3.94 3.39 23.79
C ALA A 227 3.68 3.55 22.28
N ASP A 228 3.65 2.45 21.53
CA ASP A 228 3.36 2.46 20.09
C ASP A 228 1.90 2.83 19.82
N GLY A 229 0.95 2.30 20.60
CA GLY A 229 -0.46 2.70 20.53
C GLY A 229 -0.68 4.19 20.84
N ALA A 230 0.15 4.80 21.68
CA ALA A 230 0.09 6.24 21.97
C ALA A 230 0.71 7.12 20.87
N ASN A 231 1.62 6.57 20.05
CA ASN A 231 2.34 7.27 18.99
C ASN A 231 1.79 7.00 17.59
N ALA A 232 0.72 6.22 17.46
CA ALA A 232 0.00 5.93 16.20
C ALA A 232 -0.75 7.15 15.63
N GLY A 233 -0.18 8.37 15.74
CA GLY A 233 -0.67 9.61 15.15
C GLY A 233 -0.54 9.68 13.61
N GLY A 234 -0.63 8.53 12.94
CA GLY A 234 -0.79 8.44 11.50
C GLY A 234 -2.17 8.94 11.05
N LEU A 235 -2.33 9.12 9.75
CA LEU A 235 -3.60 9.53 9.16
C LEU A 235 -4.65 8.43 9.43
N SER A 236 -5.43 8.57 10.49
CA SER A 236 -6.45 7.59 10.86
C SER A 236 -7.46 7.42 9.70
N ILE A 237 -7.95 6.19 9.52
CA ILE A 237 -8.90 5.87 8.45
C ILE A 237 -10.18 6.72 8.60
N SER A 238 -10.62 6.99 9.83
CA SER A 238 -11.71 7.91 10.14
C SER A 238 -11.45 9.32 9.57
N ARG A 239 -10.27 9.88 9.81
CA ARG A 239 -9.89 11.20 9.31
C ARG A 239 -9.79 11.23 7.79
N LEU A 240 -9.30 10.15 7.17
CA LEU A 240 -9.25 10.01 5.72
C LEU A 240 -10.65 9.99 5.11
N LEU A 241 -11.60 9.27 5.72
CA LEU A 241 -12.98 9.20 5.27
C LEU A 241 -13.74 10.52 5.43
N ASP A 242 -13.53 11.22 6.55
CA ASP A 242 -14.09 12.56 6.76
C ASP A 242 -13.63 13.51 5.66
N ILE A 243 -12.33 13.48 5.33
CA ILE A 243 -11.78 14.25 4.22
C ILE A 243 -12.45 13.87 2.90
N VAL A 244 -12.52 12.57 2.57
CA VAL A 244 -13.09 12.07 1.30
C VAL A 244 -14.55 12.48 1.12
N SER A 245 -15.35 12.46 2.18
CA SER A 245 -16.78 12.76 2.14
C SER A 245 -17.11 14.19 1.67
N GLY A 246 -16.20 15.15 1.93
CA GLY A 246 -16.35 16.55 1.53
C GLY A 246 -15.81 16.89 0.15
N LEU A 247 -15.24 15.93 -0.59
CA LEU A 247 -14.54 16.18 -1.86
C LEU A 247 -15.45 16.09 -3.08
N GLY A 248 -15.30 17.05 -4.01
CA GLY A 248 -15.87 16.94 -5.36
C GLY A 248 -15.22 15.81 -6.17
N ASP A 249 -15.86 15.38 -7.27
CA ASP A 249 -15.41 14.23 -8.08
C ASP A 249 -13.93 14.33 -8.50
N ARG A 250 -13.51 15.49 -9.03
CA ARG A 250 -12.12 15.74 -9.43
C ARG A 250 -11.12 15.54 -8.27
N GLN A 251 -11.49 16.00 -7.07
CA GLN A 251 -10.62 15.91 -5.91
C GLN A 251 -10.55 14.48 -5.40
N ARG A 252 -11.64 13.71 -5.53
CA ARG A 252 -11.66 12.28 -5.25
C ARG A 252 -10.78 11.50 -6.22
N ASP A 253 -10.82 11.78 -7.51
CA ASP A 253 -9.95 11.13 -8.51
C ASP A 253 -8.47 11.40 -8.25
N PHE A 254 -8.14 12.66 -7.93
CA PHE A 254 -6.78 13.05 -7.57
C PHE A 254 -6.33 12.36 -6.28
N LEU A 255 -7.17 12.35 -5.24
CA LEU A 255 -6.88 11.69 -3.97
C LEU A 255 -6.67 10.20 -4.16
N ALA A 256 -7.52 9.52 -4.96
CA ALA A 256 -7.37 8.10 -5.24
C ALA A 256 -6.01 7.81 -5.89
N THR A 257 -5.62 8.61 -6.88
CA THR A 257 -4.34 8.47 -7.57
C THR A 257 -3.15 8.71 -6.63
N ALA A 258 -3.18 9.78 -5.85
CA ALA A 258 -2.16 10.08 -4.86
C ALA A 258 -2.09 8.99 -3.77
N CYS A 259 -3.24 8.47 -3.34
CA CYS A 259 -3.32 7.41 -2.35
C CYS A 259 -2.63 6.13 -2.83
N ARG A 260 -2.88 5.68 -4.06
CA ARG A 260 -2.18 4.52 -4.66
C ARG A 260 -0.66 4.69 -4.59
N GLY A 261 -0.17 5.89 -4.89
CA GLY A 261 1.25 6.23 -4.75
C GLY A 261 1.76 6.16 -3.32
N ALA A 262 0.98 6.68 -2.37
CA ALA A 262 1.32 6.63 -0.95
C ALA A 262 1.40 5.18 -0.45
N PHE A 263 0.43 4.34 -0.80
CA PHE A 263 0.43 2.91 -0.45
C PHE A 263 1.57 2.15 -1.12
N THR A 264 1.89 2.47 -2.38
CA THR A 264 3.07 1.91 -3.07
C THR A 264 4.36 2.18 -2.29
N MET A 265 4.54 3.42 -1.81
CA MET A 265 5.71 3.77 -0.99
C MET A 265 5.68 3.15 0.40
N LEU A 266 4.52 3.15 1.07
CA LEU A 266 4.40 2.67 2.44
C LEU A 266 4.60 1.17 2.53
N LEU A 267 3.97 0.40 1.62
CA LEU A 267 4.08 -1.05 1.56
C LEU A 267 5.38 -1.53 0.89
N GLY A 268 6.01 -0.70 0.06
CA GLY A 268 7.30 -1.02 -0.57
C GLY A 268 8.51 -0.79 0.33
N ARG A 269 8.33 -0.24 1.54
CA ARG A 269 9.39 -0.13 2.53
C ARG A 269 9.64 -1.49 3.17
N ALA A 270 10.89 -1.72 3.58
CA ALA A 270 11.20 -2.85 4.45
C ALA A 270 10.30 -2.78 5.69
N GLU A 271 9.77 -3.94 6.11
CA GLU A 271 8.91 -4.01 7.28
C GLU A 271 9.59 -3.37 8.49
N SER A 272 8.86 -2.49 9.18
CA SER A 272 9.34 -1.90 10.42
C SER A 272 9.55 -2.99 11.46
N GLN A 273 10.68 -2.96 12.17
CA GLN A 273 10.90 -3.80 13.34
C GLN A 273 9.98 -3.33 14.48
N ASN A 274 8.73 -3.80 14.46
CA ASN A 274 7.77 -3.65 15.55
C ASN A 274 7.80 -4.96 16.35
N ASP A 275 7.79 -4.89 17.68
CA ASP A 275 7.72 -6.04 18.58
C ASP A 275 6.53 -6.96 18.28
N MET A 276 5.44 -6.42 17.73
CA MET A 276 4.29 -7.20 17.31
C MET A 276 4.61 -8.21 16.20
N ASN A 277 5.66 -7.97 15.39
CA ASN A 277 6.12 -8.91 14.36
C ASN A 277 6.52 -10.27 14.94
N LEU A 278 6.93 -10.33 16.21
CA LEU A 278 7.20 -11.59 16.90
C LEU A 278 5.97 -12.54 16.91
N VAL A 279 4.77 -11.96 16.83
CA VAL A 279 3.50 -12.70 16.81
C VAL A 279 2.86 -12.66 15.42
N VAL A 280 2.69 -11.47 14.82
CA VAL A 280 1.96 -11.33 13.54
C VAL A 280 2.74 -11.89 12.35
N LEU A 281 4.07 -12.04 12.46
CA LEU A 281 4.92 -12.67 11.45
C LEU A 281 5.57 -13.94 11.98
N ASP A 282 6.47 -13.86 12.96
CA ASP A 282 7.37 -14.97 13.31
C ASP A 282 6.62 -16.20 13.84
N PHE A 283 5.67 -16.00 14.75
CA PHE A 283 4.83 -17.09 15.25
C PHE A 283 3.97 -17.72 14.16
N ARG A 284 3.33 -16.89 13.33
CA ARG A 284 2.48 -17.35 12.22
C ARG A 284 3.28 -18.08 11.15
N ASN A 285 4.47 -17.60 10.80
CA ASN A 285 5.42 -18.26 9.90
C ASN A 285 5.81 -19.64 10.41
N ARG A 286 6.14 -19.74 11.70
CA ARG A 286 6.49 -21.01 12.35
C ARG A 286 5.33 -22.01 12.30
N LYS A 287 4.10 -21.57 12.60
CA LYS A 287 2.90 -22.41 12.56
C LYS A 287 2.53 -22.85 11.15
N LEU A 288 2.65 -21.95 10.17
CA LEU A 288 2.44 -22.27 8.76
C LEU A 288 3.49 -23.30 8.28
N ALA A 289 4.77 -23.13 8.64
CA ALA A 289 5.81 -24.10 8.33
C ALA A 289 5.56 -25.48 8.98
N ASP A 290 5.10 -25.52 10.23
CA ASP A 290 4.71 -26.77 10.89
C ASP A 290 3.58 -27.48 10.12
N ARG A 291 2.59 -26.72 9.65
CA ARG A 291 1.47 -27.27 8.91
C ARG A 291 1.89 -27.80 7.54
N ILE A 292 2.71 -27.05 6.81
CA ILE A 292 3.30 -27.51 5.54
C ILE A 292 4.08 -28.81 5.75
N ALA A 293 4.86 -28.92 6.83
CA ALA A 293 5.63 -30.12 7.14
C ALA A 293 4.74 -31.32 7.49
N ALA A 294 3.59 -31.10 8.13
CA ALA A 294 2.63 -32.15 8.43
C ALA A 294 1.96 -32.72 7.16
N ASP A 295 1.72 -31.88 6.15
CA ASP A 295 1.10 -32.27 4.87
C ASP A 295 2.17 -32.64 3.82
N ALA A 296 3.08 -33.56 4.18
CA ALA A 296 4.29 -33.88 3.40
C ALA A 296 4.04 -34.48 2.00
N ASP A 297 2.86 -35.07 1.77
CA ASP A 297 2.54 -35.78 0.52
C ASP A 297 1.72 -34.93 -0.47
N GLN A 298 1.57 -33.63 -0.19
CA GLN A 298 0.72 -32.72 -0.98
C GLN A 298 1.54 -31.59 -1.59
N ASP A 299 1.24 -31.27 -2.86
CA ASP A 299 1.61 -29.99 -3.44
C ASP A 299 0.69 -28.90 -2.89
N ILE A 300 1.26 -27.78 -2.42
CA ILE A 300 0.51 -26.75 -1.70
C ILE A 300 0.62 -25.41 -2.43
N TYR A 301 -0.52 -24.75 -2.63
CA TYR A 301 -0.56 -23.38 -3.16
C TYR A 301 -1.06 -22.44 -2.06
N ILE A 302 -0.17 -21.57 -1.59
CA ILE A 302 -0.37 -20.69 -0.44
C ILE A 302 -0.69 -19.27 -0.95
N THR A 303 -1.80 -18.69 -0.53
CA THR A 303 -2.08 -17.25 -0.65
C THR A 303 -1.97 -16.58 0.71
N TYR A 304 -0.92 -15.80 0.92
CA TYR A 304 -0.59 -15.21 2.23
C TYR A 304 0.07 -13.84 2.06
N GLY A 305 0.01 -13.00 3.09
CA GLY A 305 0.64 -11.68 3.13
C GLY A 305 2.10 -11.74 2.72
N SER A 306 2.51 -10.89 1.77
CA SER A 306 3.84 -10.97 1.13
C SER A 306 5.02 -10.89 2.12
N GLY A 307 4.85 -10.18 3.24
CA GLY A 307 5.83 -10.07 4.33
C GLY A 307 6.19 -11.40 5.00
N HIS A 308 5.32 -12.41 4.92
CA HIS A 308 5.56 -13.71 5.55
C HIS A 308 6.64 -14.54 4.86
N PHE A 309 6.90 -14.33 3.56
CA PHE A 309 7.74 -15.24 2.78
C PHE A 309 9.17 -15.43 3.32
N PRO A 310 9.94 -14.38 3.68
CA PRO A 310 11.31 -14.56 4.17
C PRO A 310 11.38 -15.43 5.43
N GLY A 311 10.52 -15.14 6.42
CA GLY A 311 10.47 -15.89 7.67
C GLY A 311 9.91 -17.31 7.48
N LEU A 312 8.91 -17.48 6.61
CA LEU A 312 8.38 -18.79 6.27
C LEU A 312 9.46 -19.68 5.63
N LEU A 313 10.22 -19.16 4.66
CA LEU A 313 11.30 -19.90 4.01
C LEU A 313 12.38 -20.32 5.01
N GLU A 314 12.72 -19.45 5.96
CA GLU A 314 13.66 -19.77 7.03
C GLU A 314 13.14 -20.93 7.90
N GLU A 315 11.89 -20.84 8.36
CA GLU A 315 11.25 -21.86 9.19
C GLU A 315 11.11 -23.21 8.44
N MET A 316 10.82 -23.19 7.15
CA MET A 316 10.78 -24.39 6.30
C MET A 316 12.16 -25.03 6.18
N ARG A 317 13.22 -24.24 5.95
CA ARG A 317 14.59 -24.75 5.82
C ARG A 317 15.18 -25.27 7.13
N LYS A 318 14.81 -24.68 8.27
CA LYS A 318 15.17 -25.20 9.61
C LYS A 318 14.67 -26.64 9.80
N ARG A 319 13.48 -26.95 9.25
CA ARG A 319 12.85 -28.28 9.34
C ARG A 319 13.36 -29.24 8.29
N ASN A 320 13.47 -28.78 7.05
CA ASN A 320 13.98 -29.56 5.93
C ASN A 320 14.95 -28.71 5.08
N PRO A 321 16.28 -28.91 5.21
CA PRO A 321 17.27 -28.17 4.44
C PRO A 321 17.20 -28.38 2.91
N SER A 322 16.43 -29.37 2.42
CA SER A 322 16.31 -29.62 0.98
C SER A 322 15.42 -28.60 0.26
N TRP A 323 14.66 -27.76 0.97
CA TRP A 323 13.84 -26.71 0.38
C TRP A 323 14.66 -25.69 -0.43
N GLN A 324 14.41 -25.65 -1.74
CA GLN A 324 15.04 -24.75 -2.69
C GLN A 324 14.00 -23.89 -3.41
N ILE A 325 14.39 -22.67 -3.77
CA ILE A 325 13.60 -21.83 -4.66
C ILE A 325 13.82 -22.34 -6.08
N LEU A 326 12.76 -22.86 -6.71
CA LEU A 326 12.77 -23.33 -8.08
C LEU A 326 12.53 -22.18 -9.06
N SER A 327 11.61 -21.27 -8.73
CA SER A 327 11.35 -20.09 -9.53
C SER A 327 10.77 -18.95 -8.69
N THR A 328 10.98 -17.72 -9.17
CA THR A 328 10.37 -16.51 -8.63
C THR A 328 9.77 -15.71 -9.78
N THR A 329 8.51 -15.37 -9.65
CA THR A 329 7.80 -14.43 -10.52
C THR A 329 7.24 -13.29 -9.67
N TRP A 330 6.83 -12.20 -10.31
CA TRP A 330 6.37 -11.00 -9.62
C TRP A 330 5.05 -10.54 -10.20
N SER A 331 4.11 -10.18 -9.32
CA SER A 331 2.83 -9.60 -9.70
C SER A 331 2.73 -8.19 -9.16
N THR A 332 2.37 -7.23 -10.00
CA THR A 332 2.15 -5.85 -9.58
C THR A 332 0.86 -5.77 -8.76
N ALA A 333 0.99 -5.45 -7.47
CA ALA A 333 -0.12 -5.38 -6.55
C ALA A 333 -0.90 -4.06 -6.66
N ILE A 334 -0.20 -2.96 -6.92
CA ILE A 334 -0.81 -1.62 -7.11
C ILE A 334 -0.40 -1.09 -8.47
N LEU A 335 -1.38 -0.90 -9.33
CA LEU A 335 -1.27 -0.32 -10.65
C LEU A 335 -1.75 1.14 -10.65
N PRO A 336 -1.35 1.94 -11.65
CA PRO A 336 -2.00 3.21 -11.95
C PRO A 336 -3.52 3.05 -12.12
N PRO A 337 -4.31 4.14 -12.02
CA PRO A 337 -5.73 4.10 -12.34
C PRO A 337 -6.00 3.44 -13.69
N ASP A 338 -6.95 2.50 -13.74
CA ASP A 338 -7.44 1.93 -15.00
C ASP A 338 -8.43 2.93 -15.61
N ASP A 339 -8.05 3.53 -16.73
CA ASP A 339 -8.88 4.46 -17.52
C ASP A 339 -9.46 3.78 -18.77
N ALA A 340 -9.34 2.45 -18.88
CA ALA A 340 -9.89 1.71 -20.01
C ALA A 340 -11.43 1.75 -19.99
N VAL A 341 -12.01 2.57 -20.87
CA VAL A 341 -13.46 2.62 -21.08
C VAL A 341 -13.83 1.74 -22.27
N GLY A 342 -14.61 0.70 -22.00
CA GLY A 342 -15.28 -0.08 -23.04
C GLY A 342 -16.62 0.57 -23.43
N HIS A 343 -16.92 0.62 -24.72
CA HIS A 343 -18.24 1.02 -25.20
C HIS A 343 -18.94 -0.18 -25.83
N LEU A 344 -20.12 -0.54 -25.32
CA LEU A 344 -21.01 -1.44 -26.04
C LEU A 344 -21.61 -0.71 -27.24
N PRO A 345 -21.78 -1.39 -28.39
CA PRO A 345 -22.50 -0.82 -29.52
C PRO A 345 -23.93 -0.44 -29.08
N ALA A 346 -24.39 0.74 -29.48
CA ALA A 346 -25.74 1.19 -29.18
C ALA A 346 -26.77 0.16 -29.69
N GLY A 347 -27.56 -0.41 -28.78
CA GLY A 347 -28.57 -1.44 -29.07
C GLY A 347 -28.26 -2.84 -28.56
N ALA A 348 -27.10 -3.06 -27.92
CA ALA A 348 -26.77 -4.34 -27.27
C ALA A 348 -27.44 -4.56 -25.90
N ASP A 349 -28.03 -3.52 -25.31
CA ASP A 349 -28.72 -3.58 -24.00
C ASP A 349 -30.22 -3.93 -24.12
N ARG A 350 -30.62 -4.76 -25.10
CA ARG A 350 -32.01 -5.24 -25.22
C ARG A 350 -32.15 -6.70 -24.81
#